data_AF-N9M9E0-F1
#
_entry.id   AF-N9M9E0-F1
#
_cell.length_a   1.000
_cell.length_b   1.000
_cell.length_c   1.000
_cell.angle_alpha   90.00
_cell.angle_beta   90.00
_cell.angle_gamma   90.00
#
_symmetry.space_group_name_H-M   'P 1'
#
loop_
_entity.id
_entity.type
_entity.pdbx_description
1 polymer ?
#
loop_
_entity_poly.entity_id
_entity_poly.type
_entity_poly.pdbx_seq_one_letter_code
_entity_poly.pdbx_strand_id
1 'polypeptide(L)'
;MKIKILSLALTALLLAACDNNKTPETARDAETTSPAAATDMSANDTAATALDWPGEYKGVLPCSDCQGIETELELKMDKTYELSEEFLGRANGQESKITGTFEFDPNDPAVIILDQAANNRKFFVGENFIEARDVNNGDNIDASQNYRLQKDLQ
;
A
#
# COMPACT_ATOMS: atom_id res chain seq x y z
N MET A 1 10.11 47.21 -20.28
CA MET A 1 10.31 48.28 -19.27
C MET A 1 10.75 47.62 -17.98
N LYS A 2 11.88 48.08 -17.41
CA LYS A 2 12.50 47.53 -16.20
C LYS A 2 12.16 48.46 -15.03
N ILE A 3 11.47 47.97 -14.00
CA ILE A 3 11.25 48.69 -12.75
C ILE A 3 12.17 48.12 -11.68
N LYS A 4 12.78 49.04 -10.93
CA LYS A 4 13.98 48.86 -10.12
C LYS A 4 13.67 48.33 -8.72
N ILE A 5 14.66 47.59 -8.24
CA ILE A 5 14.98 47.14 -6.88
C ILE A 5 15.04 48.30 -5.87
N LEU A 6 14.54 48.09 -4.64
CA LEU A 6 15.04 48.50 -3.30
C LEU A 6 13.86 48.32 -2.31
N SER A 7 13.91 47.83 -1.06
CA SER A 7 14.95 47.62 -0.04
C SER A 7 14.27 46.79 1.09
N LEU A 8 14.92 45.78 1.67
CA LEU A 8 15.64 45.85 2.96
C LEU A 8 14.75 45.89 4.22
N ALA A 9 14.67 44.77 4.95
CA ALA A 9 14.72 44.78 6.42
C ALA A 9 15.09 43.38 6.95
N LEU A 10 16.36 43.28 7.33
CA LEU A 10 16.97 42.23 8.13
C LEU A 10 16.55 42.46 9.59
N THR A 11 16.10 41.42 10.30
CA THR A 11 16.10 41.45 11.76
C THR A 11 16.36 40.04 12.30
N ALA A 12 17.64 39.80 12.62
CA ALA A 12 18.06 38.79 13.56
C ALA A 12 18.24 39.48 14.92
N LEU A 13 17.67 38.93 15.99
CA LEU A 13 18.01 39.23 17.40
C LEU A 13 17.47 38.06 18.23
N LEU A 14 18.31 37.06 18.58
CA LEU A 14 19.19 36.93 19.76
C LEU A 14 18.56 36.07 20.86
N LEU A 15 19.40 35.16 21.37
CA LEU A 15 19.15 34.13 22.36
C LEU A 15 18.92 34.72 23.77
N ALA A 16 18.16 34.00 24.59
CA ALA A 16 18.39 33.95 26.04
C ALA A 16 17.97 32.57 26.57
N ALA A 17 18.99 31.78 26.94
CA ALA A 17 18.85 30.57 27.72
C ALA A 17 18.58 30.91 29.18
N CYS A 18 17.69 30.17 29.84
CA CYS A 18 17.62 30.08 31.29
C CYS A 18 17.50 28.61 31.66
N ASP A 19 18.66 28.01 31.94
CA ASP A 19 18.81 26.82 32.76
C ASP A 19 18.86 27.30 34.22
N ASN A 20 18.06 26.69 35.10
CA ASN A 20 18.22 26.78 36.55
C ASN A 20 17.32 25.71 37.21
N ASN A 21 17.88 24.54 37.54
CA ASN A 21 17.92 24.16 38.95
C ASN A 21 18.95 23.06 39.22
N LYS A 22 19.87 23.36 40.15
CA LYS A 22 20.92 22.47 40.65
C LYS A 22 20.49 21.81 41.97
N THR A 23 20.52 20.46 41.93
CA THR A 23 21.06 19.50 42.93
C THR A 23 20.37 19.34 44.32
N PRO A 24 20.40 18.16 44.95
CA PRO A 24 21.64 17.45 45.33
C PRO A 24 21.75 15.98 44.89
N GLU A 25 22.99 15.57 44.65
CA GLU A 25 23.46 14.19 44.55
C GLU A 25 23.17 13.40 45.83
N THR A 26 22.82 12.13 45.68
CA THR A 26 23.36 11.08 46.54
C THR A 26 23.58 9.85 45.68
N ALA A 27 24.84 9.52 45.46
CA ALA A 27 25.30 8.30 44.82
C ALA A 27 25.03 7.08 45.71
N ARG A 28 24.57 5.97 45.11
CA ARG A 28 25.29 4.68 45.13
C ARG A 28 24.66 3.64 44.20
N ASP A 29 25.55 2.90 43.58
CA ASP A 29 25.40 1.90 42.51
C ASP A 29 24.35 0.80 42.75
N ALA A 30 23.65 0.42 41.68
CA ALA A 30 23.47 -0.97 41.29
C ALA A 30 22.94 -1.07 39.86
N GLU A 31 23.79 -1.65 39.02
CA GLU A 31 23.54 -2.24 37.71
C GLU A 31 22.20 -3.00 37.62
N THR A 32 21.33 -2.59 36.69
CA THR A 32 20.46 -3.50 35.91
C THR A 32 20.07 -2.75 34.65
N THR A 33 20.71 -3.11 33.55
CA THR A 33 20.35 -2.73 32.19
C THR A 33 18.91 -3.16 31.92
N SER A 34 17.97 -2.23 32.07
CA SER A 34 16.60 -2.39 31.58
C SER A 34 16.63 -2.14 30.08
N PRO A 35 16.33 -3.12 29.22
CA PRO A 35 16.08 -2.82 27.82
C PRO A 35 14.89 -1.88 27.76
N ALA A 36 15.08 -0.75 27.10
CA ALA A 36 14.00 0.04 26.52
C ALA A 36 13.26 -0.86 25.54
N ALA A 37 12.26 -1.59 26.03
CA ALA A 37 11.20 -2.11 25.19
C ALA A 37 10.30 -0.92 24.90
N ALA A 38 10.54 -0.29 23.75
CA ALA A 38 9.52 0.50 23.09
C ALA A 38 8.28 -0.41 23.00
N THR A 39 7.28 -0.09 23.79
CA THR A 39 5.93 -0.64 23.70
C THR A 39 5.45 -0.55 22.26
N ASP A 40 5.17 -1.72 21.71
CA ASP A 40 4.13 -2.00 20.72
C ASP A 40 3.95 -0.95 19.62
N MET A 41 4.67 -1.15 18.51
CA MET A 41 4.04 -0.88 17.22
C MET A 41 2.82 -1.79 17.13
N SER A 42 1.67 -1.21 17.46
CA SER A 42 0.33 -1.72 17.23
C SER A 42 0.30 -2.84 16.19
N ALA A 43 0.08 -4.07 16.65
CA ALA A 43 -0.49 -5.14 15.83
C ALA A 43 -1.96 -4.81 15.50
N ASN A 44 -2.22 -3.58 15.03
CA ASN A 44 -3.54 -3.10 14.65
C ASN A 44 -3.81 -3.55 13.23
N ASP A 45 -4.67 -4.54 13.11
CA ASP A 45 -5.64 -4.70 12.02
C ASP A 45 -5.16 -4.30 10.62
N THR A 46 -4.13 -4.98 10.11
CA THR A 46 -3.80 -4.91 8.67
C THR A 46 -4.76 -5.78 7.87
N ALA A 47 -4.95 -5.52 6.57
CA ALA A 47 -5.76 -6.40 5.73
C ALA A 47 -5.27 -7.86 5.80
N ALA A 48 -3.95 -8.06 5.86
CA ALA A 48 -3.32 -9.38 5.99
C ALA A 48 -3.73 -10.16 7.25
N THR A 49 -4.07 -9.47 8.34
CA THR A 49 -4.38 -10.08 9.65
C THR A 49 -5.86 -9.99 10.04
N ALA A 50 -6.59 -9.01 9.50
CA ALA A 50 -7.98 -8.73 9.87
C ALA A 50 -9.00 -9.30 8.89
N LEU A 51 -8.62 -9.49 7.62
CA LEU A 51 -9.54 -9.94 6.58
C LEU A 51 -9.34 -11.43 6.28
N ASP A 52 -10.44 -12.13 6.01
CA ASP A 52 -10.41 -13.40 5.29
C ASP A 52 -10.17 -13.13 3.79
N TRP A 53 -8.95 -12.71 3.45
CA TRP A 53 -8.56 -12.37 2.09
C TRP A 53 -8.28 -13.57 1.17
N PRO A 54 -7.96 -14.81 1.61
CA PRO A 54 -7.78 -15.91 0.68
C PRO A 54 -9.08 -16.21 -0.06
N GLY A 55 -9.00 -16.46 -1.36
CA GLY A 55 -10.16 -16.79 -2.17
C GLY A 55 -10.01 -16.38 -3.63
N GLU A 56 -11.06 -16.67 -4.38
CA GLU A 56 -11.17 -16.39 -5.80
C GLU A 56 -11.91 -15.07 -6.02
N TYR A 57 -11.33 -14.17 -6.80
CA TYR A 57 -11.87 -12.85 -7.06
C TYR A 57 -12.17 -12.69 -8.55
N LYS A 58 -13.40 -12.31 -8.90
CA LYS A 58 -13.90 -12.26 -10.27
C LYS A 58 -14.47 -10.90 -10.64
N GLY A 59 -14.33 -10.53 -11.91
CA GLY A 59 -14.95 -9.33 -12.46
C GLY A 59 -14.53 -9.04 -13.89
N VAL A 60 -15.10 -7.98 -14.46
CA VAL A 60 -14.71 -7.49 -15.78
C VAL A 60 -14.04 -6.13 -15.60
N LEU A 61 -12.73 -6.08 -15.82
CA LEU A 61 -11.94 -4.85 -15.71
C LEU A 61 -12.07 -3.99 -16.99
N PRO A 62 -11.98 -2.65 -16.86
CA PRO A 62 -12.04 -1.75 -17.99
C PRO A 62 -10.88 -1.97 -18.96
N CYS A 63 -11.18 -1.85 -20.25
CA CYS A 63 -10.23 -2.02 -21.33
C CYS A 63 -10.30 -0.80 -22.25
N SER A 64 -9.16 -0.23 -22.64
CA SER A 64 -9.12 1.00 -23.44
C SER A 64 -9.55 0.80 -24.90
N ASP A 65 -9.36 -0.40 -25.43
CA ASP A 65 -9.56 -0.76 -26.84
C ASP A 65 -10.33 -2.08 -27.03
N CYS A 66 -10.96 -2.59 -25.97
CA CYS A 66 -11.80 -3.78 -26.00
C CYS A 66 -13.03 -3.64 -25.09
N GLN A 67 -13.94 -4.61 -25.11
CA GLN A 67 -15.21 -4.49 -24.37
C GLN A 67 -15.02 -4.64 -22.85
N GLY A 68 -13.91 -5.24 -22.44
CA GLY A 68 -13.54 -5.51 -21.06
C GLY A 68 -12.54 -6.66 -20.99
N ILE A 69 -11.96 -6.85 -19.82
CA ILE A 69 -11.10 -8.00 -19.53
C ILE A 69 -11.80 -8.80 -18.44
N GLU A 70 -12.33 -9.97 -18.77
CA GLU A 70 -12.81 -10.89 -17.74
C GLU A 70 -11.58 -11.39 -16.97
N THR A 71 -11.56 -11.15 -15.66
CA THR A 71 -10.41 -11.39 -14.81
C THR A 71 -10.82 -12.24 -13.62
N GLU A 72 -10.05 -13.29 -13.39
CA GLU A 72 -10.13 -14.15 -12.21
C GLU A 72 -8.77 -14.16 -11.51
N LEU A 73 -8.74 -13.84 -10.22
CA LEU A 73 -7.54 -13.87 -9.40
C LEU A 73 -7.79 -14.69 -8.15
N GLU A 74 -7.18 -15.87 -8.05
CA GLU A 74 -7.16 -16.70 -6.86
C GLU A 74 -5.97 -16.32 -5.98
N LEU A 75 -6.23 -15.92 -4.73
CA LEU A 75 -5.19 -15.65 -3.72
C LEU A 75 -5.17 -16.77 -2.68
N LYS A 76 -4.01 -17.41 -2.50
CA LYS A 76 -3.82 -18.53 -1.58
C LYS A 76 -3.15 -18.11 -0.28
N MET A 77 -3.45 -18.84 0.80
CA MET A 77 -2.94 -18.56 2.14
C MET A 77 -1.40 -18.59 2.22
N ASP A 78 -0.75 -19.38 1.37
CA ASP A 78 0.72 -19.48 1.26
C ASP A 78 1.36 -18.34 0.43
N LYS A 79 0.56 -17.32 0.07
CA LYS A 79 0.94 -16.17 -0.75
C LYS A 79 1.29 -16.50 -2.20
N THR A 80 0.78 -17.62 -2.72
CA THR A 80 0.75 -17.89 -4.15
C THR A 80 -0.55 -17.39 -4.78
N TYR A 81 -0.55 -17.18 -6.09
CA TYR A 81 -1.75 -16.79 -6.83
C TYR A 81 -1.88 -17.52 -8.17
N GLU A 82 -3.11 -17.55 -8.68
CA GLU A 82 -3.42 -17.87 -10.06
C GLU A 82 -4.26 -16.73 -10.66
N LEU A 83 -3.83 -16.21 -11.81
CA LEU A 83 -4.47 -15.11 -12.53
C LEU A 83 -4.89 -15.61 -13.92
N SER A 84 -6.18 -15.52 -14.23
CA SER A 84 -6.75 -15.79 -15.56
C SER A 84 -7.37 -14.52 -16.14
N GLU A 85 -7.15 -14.26 -17.42
CA GLU A 85 -7.69 -13.10 -18.13
C GLU A 85 -8.15 -13.45 -19.54
N GLU A 86 -9.36 -13.01 -19.91
CA GLU A 86 -9.90 -13.08 -21.28
C GLU A 86 -10.27 -11.68 -21.79
N PHE A 87 -9.71 -11.29 -22.95
CA PHE A 87 -10.01 -10.01 -23.58
C PHE A 87 -11.30 -10.08 -24.43
N LEU A 88 -12.37 -9.47 -23.92
CA LEU A 88 -13.69 -9.51 -24.53
C LEU A 88 -13.78 -8.67 -25.81
N GLY A 89 -14.43 -9.21 -26.83
CA GLY A 89 -14.71 -8.49 -28.08
C GLY A 89 -13.55 -8.44 -29.08
N ARG A 90 -12.44 -9.14 -28.82
CA ARG A 90 -11.35 -9.34 -29.79
C ARG A 90 -11.57 -10.64 -30.56
N ALA A 91 -11.21 -10.64 -31.86
CA ALA A 91 -11.20 -11.87 -32.63
C ALA A 91 -10.15 -12.83 -32.04
N ASN A 92 -10.57 -14.07 -31.73
CA ASN A 92 -9.76 -15.12 -31.10
C ASN A 92 -9.47 -14.93 -29.60
N GLY A 93 -10.44 -14.47 -28.81
CA GLY A 93 -10.51 -14.56 -27.33
C GLY A 93 -9.16 -14.86 -26.68
N GLN A 94 -8.35 -13.82 -26.49
CA GLN A 94 -7.00 -13.99 -26.01
C GLN A 94 -7.07 -14.32 -24.52
N GLU A 95 -7.00 -15.61 -24.20
CA GLU A 95 -6.91 -16.10 -22.83
C GLU A 95 -5.45 -16.11 -22.39
N SER A 96 -5.19 -15.68 -21.17
CA SER A 96 -3.88 -15.80 -20.54
C SER A 96 -4.04 -16.30 -19.11
N LYS A 97 -3.11 -17.16 -18.70
CA LYS A 97 -3.07 -17.73 -17.35
C LYS A 97 -1.65 -17.62 -16.80
N ILE A 98 -1.52 -17.05 -15.62
CA ILE A 98 -0.24 -16.79 -14.94
C ILE A 98 -0.36 -17.27 -13.50
N THR A 99 0.68 -17.91 -13.00
CA THR A 99 0.81 -18.28 -11.59
C THR A 99 2.07 -17.66 -11.02
N GLY A 100 2.02 -17.26 -9.75
CA GLY A 100 3.17 -16.65 -9.11
C GLY A 100 2.99 -16.50 -7.60
N THR A 101 3.70 -15.52 -7.05
CA THR A 101 3.67 -15.15 -5.63
C THR A 101 3.31 -13.68 -5.47
N PHE A 102 2.78 -13.32 -4.29
CA PHE A 102 2.50 -11.93 -3.95
C PHE A 102 2.98 -11.60 -2.53
N GLU A 103 3.11 -10.30 -2.26
CA GLU A 103 3.37 -9.78 -0.93
C GLU A 103 2.44 -8.61 -0.62
N PHE A 104 2.26 -8.31 0.67
CA PHE A 104 1.59 -7.06 1.08
C PHE A 104 2.63 -5.93 1.04
N ASP A 105 2.23 -4.76 0.53
CA ASP A 105 3.09 -3.57 0.47
C ASP A 105 3.45 -3.16 1.90
N PRO A 106 4.74 -3.06 2.26
CA PRO A 106 5.16 -2.69 3.60
C PRO A 106 4.77 -1.25 3.98
N ASN A 107 4.47 -0.39 2.99
CA ASN A 107 4.06 1.00 3.22
C ASN A 107 2.53 1.17 3.24
N ASP A 108 1.80 0.23 2.62
CA ASP A 108 0.34 0.17 2.65
C ASP A 108 -0.10 -1.30 2.81
N PRO A 109 -0.25 -1.80 4.05
CA PRO A 109 -0.62 -3.19 4.31
C PRO A 109 -2.01 -3.61 3.83
N ALA A 110 -2.79 -2.70 3.22
CA ALA A 110 -4.02 -3.03 2.52
C ALA A 110 -3.79 -3.32 1.02
N VAL A 111 -2.60 -3.09 0.48
CA VAL A 111 -2.24 -3.35 -0.90
C VAL A 111 -1.39 -4.60 -1.01
N ILE A 112 -1.70 -5.46 -1.97
CA ILE A 112 -0.83 -6.55 -2.40
C ILE A 112 -0.12 -6.20 -3.71
N ILE A 113 1.08 -6.76 -3.89
CA ILE A 113 1.91 -6.62 -5.07
C ILE A 113 2.16 -8.04 -5.60
N LEU A 114 1.68 -8.33 -6.81
CA LEU A 114 2.00 -9.57 -7.50
C LEU A 114 3.46 -9.52 -7.98
N ASP A 115 4.07 -10.67 -8.23
CA ASP A 115 5.45 -10.72 -8.73
C ASP A 115 5.61 -10.22 -10.19
N GLN A 116 6.85 -10.25 -10.67
CA GLN A 116 7.20 -9.83 -12.02
C GLN A 116 6.46 -10.64 -13.11
N ALA A 117 6.04 -11.88 -12.84
CA ALA A 117 5.31 -12.69 -13.82
C ALA A 117 3.96 -12.06 -14.18
N ALA A 118 3.32 -11.37 -13.22
CA ALA A 118 2.13 -10.55 -13.43
C ALA A 118 2.46 -9.04 -13.46
N ASN A 119 3.64 -8.67 -13.95
CA ASN A 119 4.06 -7.28 -14.16
C ASN A 119 4.00 -6.37 -12.91
N ASN A 120 4.24 -6.92 -11.72
CA ASN A 120 4.19 -6.19 -10.45
C ASN A 120 2.83 -5.51 -10.15
N ARG A 121 1.73 -6.04 -10.71
CA ARG A 121 0.38 -5.47 -10.52
C ARG A 121 0.04 -5.32 -9.04
N LYS A 122 -0.60 -4.19 -8.72
CA LYS A 122 -1.03 -3.85 -7.37
C LYS A 122 -2.55 -3.98 -7.23
N PHE A 123 -2.99 -4.48 -6.08
CA PHE A 123 -4.41 -4.56 -5.73
C PHE A 123 -4.63 -4.13 -4.30
N PHE A 124 -5.60 -3.25 -4.05
CA PHE A 124 -6.10 -3.00 -2.71
C PHE A 124 -7.03 -4.14 -2.29
N VAL A 125 -6.89 -4.63 -1.07
CA VAL A 125 -7.67 -5.72 -0.47
C VAL A 125 -8.68 -5.13 0.50
N GLY A 126 -9.96 -5.30 0.17
CA GLY A 126 -11.08 -4.91 1.03
C GLY A 126 -11.92 -6.11 1.44
N GLU A 127 -12.94 -5.87 2.27
CA GLU A 127 -13.89 -6.92 2.66
C GLU A 127 -14.63 -7.44 1.42
N ASN A 128 -14.37 -8.71 1.06
CA ASN A 128 -14.98 -9.42 -0.07
C ASN A 128 -14.67 -8.83 -1.47
N PHE A 129 -13.64 -8.00 -1.62
CA PHE A 129 -13.21 -7.54 -2.95
C PHE A 129 -11.73 -7.21 -2.98
N ILE A 130 -11.18 -7.18 -4.19
CA ILE A 130 -9.91 -6.53 -4.49
C ILE A 130 -10.09 -5.48 -5.59
N GLU A 131 -9.29 -4.42 -5.57
CA GLU A 131 -9.38 -3.31 -6.52
C GLU A 131 -8.03 -3.06 -7.16
N ALA A 132 -7.93 -3.12 -8.49
CA ALA A 132 -6.68 -2.86 -9.18
C ALA A 132 -6.21 -1.41 -8.96
N ARG A 133 -4.92 -1.26 -8.69
CA ARG A 133 -4.24 0.02 -8.43
C ARG A 133 -3.23 0.33 -9.53
N ASP A 134 -2.87 1.61 -9.66
CA ASP A 134 -1.76 2.00 -10.52
C ASP A 134 -0.48 1.32 -10.03
N VAL A 135 0.25 0.72 -10.97
CA VAL A 135 1.41 -0.13 -10.68
C VAL A 135 2.58 0.66 -10.06
N ASN A 136 2.70 1.95 -10.35
CA ASN A 136 3.84 2.76 -9.94
C ASN A 136 3.62 3.37 -8.56
N ASN A 137 2.46 3.97 -8.32
CA ASN A 137 2.19 4.72 -7.09
C ASN A 137 1.20 4.03 -6.14
N GLY A 138 0.43 3.02 -6.58
CA GLY A 138 -0.58 2.36 -5.76
C GLY A 138 -1.90 3.11 -5.63
N ASP A 139 -2.08 4.25 -6.32
CA ASP A 139 -3.30 5.05 -6.29
C ASP A 139 -4.44 4.39 -7.10
N ASN A 140 -5.65 4.94 -6.97
CA ASN A 140 -6.77 4.61 -7.86
C ASN A 140 -6.39 4.90 -9.33
N ILE A 141 -6.64 3.96 -10.24
CA ILE A 141 -6.33 4.12 -11.68
C ILE A 141 -7.23 5.20 -12.31
N ASP A 142 -8.55 5.01 -12.21
CA ASP A 142 -9.57 5.99 -12.63
C ASP A 142 -10.82 5.79 -11.78
N ALA A 143 -11.17 6.81 -10.99
CA ALA A 143 -12.31 6.77 -10.08
C ALA A 143 -13.68 6.76 -10.78
N SER A 144 -13.72 7.00 -12.10
CA SER A 144 -14.95 6.95 -12.91
C SER A 144 -15.26 5.55 -13.44
N GLN A 145 -14.33 4.60 -13.33
CA GLN A 145 -14.48 3.24 -13.82
C GLN A 145 -14.38 2.21 -12.68
N ASN A 146 -14.89 1.00 -12.93
CA ASN A 146 -14.88 -0.05 -11.92
C ASN A 146 -13.67 -0.98 -12.11
N TYR A 147 -12.67 -0.85 -11.25
CA TYR A 147 -11.49 -1.73 -11.22
C TYR A 147 -11.58 -2.84 -10.16
N ARG A 148 -12.78 -3.16 -9.66
CA ARG A 148 -12.98 -4.15 -8.60
C ARG A 148 -13.26 -5.55 -9.14
N LEU A 149 -12.64 -6.53 -8.50
CA LEU A 149 -12.96 -7.95 -8.56
C LEU A 149 -13.63 -8.34 -7.24
N GLN A 150 -14.78 -9.00 -7.30
CA GLN A 150 -15.54 -9.42 -6.13
C GLN A 150 -15.11 -10.83 -5.71
N LYS A 151 -15.01 -11.08 -4.41
CA LYS A 151 -14.75 -12.43 -3.88
C LYS A 151 -15.93 -13.33 -4.22
N ASP A 152 -15.66 -14.49 -4.81
CA ASP A 152 -16.65 -15.53 -5.05
C ASP A 152 -16.97 -16.21 -3.70
N LEU A 153 -18.16 -15.91 -3.16
CA LEU A 153 -18.67 -16.45 -1.91
C LEU A 153 -19.63 -17.60 -2.25
N GLN A 154 -19.09 -18.74 -2.68
CA GLN A 154 -19.90 -19.94 -2.95
C GLN A 154 -20.43 -20.59 -1.66
#